data_AF-A0A226NKK8-F1
#
_entry.id   AF-A0A226NKK8-F1
#
_cell.length_a   1.000
_cell.length_b   1.000
_cell.length_c   1.000
_cell.angle_alpha   90.00
_cell.angle_beta   90.00
_cell.angle_gamma   90.00
#
_symmetry.space_group_name_H-M   'P 1'
#
loop_
_entity.id
_entity.type
_entity.pdbx_description
1 polymer ?
#
loop_
_entity_poly.entity_id
_entity_poly.type
_entity_poly.pdbx_seq_one_letter_code
_entity_poly.pdbx_strand_id
1 'polypeptide(L)'
;MAPPCRLLPLAVALTLGLAAGLDAPGEAEELAAGMAAELRAAGLPGDLPELEPECRRLLTAFAEGSAMLSGCLARRARPVRLCQACGGLYRGLLVQYGDIARAVGNSSESHNCAKSILTSDRLQVVVTLSAFFNETWEAANCANCIKNNSEGLSNSTQEFMDLFNKSLTCFEHNLQGQAIDLSPNNYTEVCKNCNGTYKNLNDLYNKLQRLNRHGEESGHSAHLCIDVEDAMNITRKLWSRTFNCSVPCSDTVPVIAVSSFILFLPVVFYLSSFLHSKQKKRILILPKRIQSNASLVNIQEKYS
;
A
#
# COMPACT_ATOMS: atom_id res chain seq x y z
N MET A 1 71.92 0.46 31.44
CA MET A 1 71.19 0.01 32.64
C MET A 1 69.74 0.42 32.49
N ALA A 2 68.87 -0.54 32.21
CA ALA A 2 67.43 -0.40 32.05
C ALA A 2 66.74 -1.34 33.06
N PRO A 3 65.60 -0.95 33.67
CA PRO A 3 64.88 -1.82 34.60
C PRO A 3 63.93 -2.78 33.85
N PRO A 4 63.53 -3.89 34.48
CA PRO A 4 62.96 -5.04 33.78
C PRO A 4 61.44 -4.91 33.52
N CYS A 5 61.05 -5.46 32.37
CA CYS A 5 59.68 -5.79 31.98
C CYS A 5 58.96 -6.63 33.04
N ARG A 6 57.74 -6.21 33.43
CA ARG A 6 56.72 -7.11 33.98
C ARG A 6 55.75 -7.50 32.87
N LEU A 7 55.77 -8.79 32.52
CA LEU A 7 54.74 -9.46 31.72
C LEU A 7 53.42 -9.45 32.48
N LEU A 8 52.40 -8.78 31.93
CA LEU A 8 51.00 -9.07 32.25
C LEU A 8 50.54 -10.18 31.29
N PRO A 9 49.94 -11.28 31.75
CA PRO A 9 49.43 -12.28 30.85
C PRO A 9 48.17 -11.75 30.17
N LEU A 10 48.21 -11.68 28.83
CA LEU A 10 47.02 -11.72 28.00
C LEU A 10 46.29 -13.04 28.32
N ALA A 11 45.12 -12.92 28.94
CA ALA A 11 44.08 -13.94 28.85
C ALA A 11 42.79 -13.25 28.39
N VAL A 12 42.85 -12.71 27.17
CA VAL A 12 41.65 -12.46 26.36
C VAL A 12 41.21 -13.84 25.86
N ALA A 13 40.33 -14.50 26.58
CA ALA A 13 39.56 -15.61 26.03
C ALA A 13 38.41 -15.01 25.22
N LEU A 14 38.62 -14.90 23.91
CA LEU A 14 37.52 -14.82 22.95
C LEU A 14 36.66 -16.08 23.11
N THR A 15 35.42 -15.91 23.57
CA THR A 15 34.35 -16.88 23.28
C THR A 15 33.24 -16.17 22.50
N LEU A 16 33.57 -15.85 21.25
CA LEU A 16 32.61 -15.67 20.17
C LEU A 16 32.32 -17.07 19.61
N GLY A 17 31.10 -17.57 19.84
CA GLY A 17 30.56 -18.74 19.14
C GLY A 17 29.98 -19.81 20.06
N LEU A 18 28.69 -19.70 20.38
CA LEU A 18 27.65 -20.68 20.03
C LEU A 18 26.31 -20.16 20.59
N ALA A 19 25.67 -19.25 19.85
CA ALA A 19 24.24 -18.99 20.02
C ALA A 19 23.48 -20.09 19.24
N ALA A 20 23.40 -21.28 19.83
CA ALA A 20 22.54 -22.35 19.35
C ALA A 20 22.05 -23.16 20.56
N GLY A 21 20.87 -22.80 21.06
CA GLY A 21 20.11 -23.58 22.04
C GLY A 21 20.44 -23.30 23.51
N LEU A 22 19.90 -22.21 24.06
CA LEU A 22 19.74 -22.05 25.51
C LEU A 22 18.24 -22.16 25.83
N ASP A 23 17.83 -23.36 26.21
CA ASP A 23 16.45 -23.70 26.60
C ASP A 23 16.38 -24.06 28.11
N ALA A 24 17.32 -23.52 28.91
CA ALA A 24 17.37 -23.73 30.36
C ALA A 24 17.35 -22.36 31.09
N PRO A 25 16.31 -22.06 31.89
CA PRO A 25 16.18 -20.76 32.58
C PRO A 25 17.28 -20.47 33.62
N GLY A 26 18.04 -21.48 34.07
CA GLY A 26 19.08 -21.33 35.10
C GLY A 26 20.43 -20.80 34.61
N GLU A 27 20.82 -21.08 33.37
CA GLU A 27 22.15 -20.68 32.86
C GLU A 27 22.24 -19.17 32.56
N ALA A 28 21.12 -18.56 32.16
CA ALA A 28 21.05 -17.11 31.97
C ALA A 28 21.16 -16.34 33.30
N GLU A 29 20.61 -16.90 34.38
CA GLU A 29 20.62 -16.31 35.72
C GLU A 29 22.01 -16.36 36.36
N GLU A 30 22.73 -17.47 36.16
CA GLU A 30 24.11 -17.63 36.64
C GLU A 30 25.10 -16.72 35.90
N LEU A 31 24.93 -16.55 34.58
CA LEU A 31 25.73 -15.62 33.78
C LEU A 31 25.51 -14.16 34.20
N ALA A 32 24.26 -13.78 34.48
CA ALA A 32 23.90 -12.44 34.97
C ALA A 32 24.49 -12.17 36.36
N ALA A 33 24.45 -13.16 37.25
CA ALA A 33 25.05 -13.06 38.59
C ALA A 33 26.58 -12.87 38.54
N GLY A 34 27.26 -13.57 37.61
CA GLY A 34 28.70 -13.41 37.38
C GLY A 34 29.07 -12.00 36.92
N MET A 35 28.34 -11.44 35.95
CA MET A 35 28.54 -10.07 35.47
C MET A 35 28.29 -9.03 36.56
N ALA A 36 27.24 -9.22 37.38
CA ALA A 36 26.92 -8.32 38.48
C ALA A 36 27.98 -8.33 39.59
N ALA A 37 28.65 -9.47 39.82
CA ALA A 37 29.75 -9.59 40.77
C ALA A 37 31.00 -8.81 40.30
N GLU A 38 31.34 -8.87 39.01
CA GLU A 38 32.45 -8.10 38.43
C GLU A 38 32.19 -6.58 38.43
N LEU A 39 30.95 -6.16 38.17
CA LEU A 39 30.54 -4.75 38.26
C LEU A 39 30.65 -4.21 39.70
N ARG A 40 30.24 -4.99 40.70
CA ARG A 40 30.44 -4.65 42.13
C ARG A 40 31.92 -4.52 42.49
N ALA A 41 32.77 -5.39 41.95
CA ALA A 41 34.22 -5.34 42.15
C ALA A 41 34.87 -4.09 41.53
N ALA A 42 34.26 -3.50 40.50
CA ALA A 42 34.71 -2.28 39.84
C ALA A 42 34.25 -0.96 40.53
N GLY A 43 33.55 -1.04 41.67
CA GLY A 43 33.06 0.14 42.40
C GLY A 43 31.95 0.90 41.68
N LEU A 44 31.43 0.34 40.58
CA LEU A 44 30.19 0.78 39.95
C LEU A 44 29.03 0.20 40.76
N PRO A 45 27.88 0.90 40.86
CA PRO A 45 26.68 0.27 41.40
C PRO A 45 26.42 -1.00 40.57
N GLY A 46 26.60 -2.16 41.21
CA GLY A 46 26.55 -3.46 40.54
C GLY A 46 25.17 -3.85 40.04
N ASP A 47 24.19 -2.99 40.29
CA ASP A 47 22.85 -3.06 39.77
C ASP A 47 22.67 -1.81 38.88
N LEU A 48 22.44 -2.03 37.58
CA LEU A 48 21.85 -1.01 36.71
C LEU A 48 20.64 -0.42 37.45
N PRO A 49 20.41 0.91 37.42
CA PRO A 49 19.24 1.49 38.08
C PRO A 49 17.99 0.79 37.56
N GLU A 50 17.40 0.01 38.46
CA GLU A 50 16.30 -0.87 38.11
C GLU A 50 15.07 -0.01 37.80
N LEU A 51 14.43 -0.25 36.65
CA LEU A 51 13.23 0.50 36.25
C LEU A 51 12.17 0.42 37.36
N GLU A 52 11.62 1.57 37.76
CA GLU A 52 10.61 1.67 38.81
C GLU A 52 9.46 0.66 38.57
N PRO A 53 8.97 -0.06 39.60
CA PRO A 53 7.99 -1.13 39.43
C PRO A 53 6.74 -0.73 38.64
N GLU A 54 6.27 0.50 38.81
CA GLU A 54 5.12 1.02 38.06
C GLU A 54 5.46 1.23 36.57
N CYS A 55 6.61 1.80 36.27
CA CYS A 55 7.09 1.92 34.89
C CYS A 55 7.30 0.55 34.25
N ARG A 56 7.79 -0.45 35.01
CA ARG A 56 7.91 -1.83 34.54
C ARG A 56 6.54 -2.44 34.20
N ARG A 57 5.52 -2.21 35.03
CA ARG A 57 4.15 -2.67 34.76
C ARG A 57 3.59 -2.08 33.46
N LEU A 58 3.78 -0.78 33.24
CA LEU A 58 3.34 -0.12 32.02
C LEU A 58 4.09 -0.63 30.77
N LEU A 59 5.41 -0.85 30.89
CA LEU A 59 6.22 -1.43 29.82
C LEU A 59 5.75 -2.84 29.45
N THR A 60 5.47 -3.69 30.44
CA THR A 60 4.95 -5.05 30.22
C THR A 60 3.59 -5.01 29.51
N ALA A 61 2.68 -4.12 29.93
CA ALA A 61 1.38 -3.97 29.28
C ALA A 61 1.51 -3.55 27.81
N PHE A 62 2.39 -2.59 27.51
CA PHE A 62 2.67 -2.17 26.12
C PHE A 62 3.30 -3.31 25.30
N ALA A 63 4.20 -4.10 25.89
CA ALA A 63 4.83 -5.24 25.22
C ALA A 63 3.80 -6.33 24.86
N GLU A 64 2.91 -6.67 25.78
CA GLU A 64 1.82 -7.62 25.53
C GLU A 64 0.86 -7.10 24.45
N GLY A 65 0.44 -5.84 24.55
CA GLY A 65 -0.41 -5.20 23.55
C GLY A 65 0.23 -5.18 22.16
N SER A 66 1.53 -4.89 22.07
CA SER A 66 2.30 -4.88 20.84
C SER A 66 2.38 -6.27 20.20
N ALA A 67 2.61 -7.31 21.01
CA ALA A 67 2.66 -8.70 20.55
C ALA A 67 1.29 -9.17 20.03
N MET A 68 0.21 -8.86 20.76
CA MET A 68 -1.15 -9.18 20.35
C MET A 68 -1.53 -8.49 19.03
N LEU A 69 -1.23 -7.19 18.91
CA LEU A 69 -1.51 -6.42 17.70
C LEU A 69 -0.70 -6.95 16.51
N SER A 70 0.60 -7.19 16.68
CA SER A 70 1.46 -7.79 15.64
C SER A 70 0.92 -9.14 15.16
N GLY A 71 0.54 -10.01 16.11
CA GLY A 71 -0.06 -11.30 15.79
C GLY A 71 -1.40 -11.17 15.05
N CYS A 72 -2.21 -10.16 15.39
CA CYS A 72 -3.45 -9.87 14.68
C CYS A 72 -3.17 -9.42 13.24
N LEU A 73 -2.28 -8.44 13.04
CA LEU A 73 -1.91 -7.92 11.72
C LEU A 73 -1.41 -9.05 10.81
N ALA A 74 -0.49 -9.89 11.31
CA ALA A 74 0.07 -11.00 10.54
C ALA A 74 -0.99 -12.03 10.12
N ARG A 75 -1.87 -12.45 11.04
CA ARG A 75 -2.95 -13.42 10.75
C ARG A 75 -4.05 -12.86 9.85
N ARG A 76 -4.18 -11.54 9.77
CA ARG A 76 -5.22 -10.84 8.98
C ARG A 76 -4.65 -10.15 7.74
N ALA A 77 -3.44 -10.53 7.31
CA ALA A 77 -2.79 -9.99 6.13
C ALA A 77 -3.33 -10.58 4.81
N ARG A 78 -3.89 -11.80 4.82
CA ARG A 78 -4.45 -12.47 3.62
C ARG A 78 -5.62 -13.41 3.95
N PRO A 79 -6.83 -13.20 3.39
CA PRO A 79 -7.30 -11.95 2.80
C PRO A 79 -7.23 -10.81 3.83
N VAL A 80 -7.06 -9.57 3.38
CA VAL A 80 -6.85 -8.43 4.29
C VAL A 80 -8.12 -8.15 5.09
N ARG A 81 -8.00 -8.18 6.42
CA ARG A 81 -9.11 -7.92 7.37
C ARG A 81 -8.63 -7.17 8.61
N LEU A 82 -7.56 -6.39 8.48
CA LEU A 82 -6.84 -5.85 9.63
C LEU A 82 -7.60 -4.70 10.29
N CYS A 83 -8.30 -3.86 9.53
CA CYS A 83 -9.02 -2.72 10.10
C CYS A 83 -10.18 -3.20 10.99
N GLN A 84 -10.97 -4.16 10.49
CA GLN A 84 -12.11 -4.70 11.23
C GLN A 84 -11.70 -5.60 12.42
N ALA A 85 -10.61 -6.35 12.29
CA ALA A 85 -10.24 -7.36 13.29
C ALA A 85 -9.29 -6.82 14.36
N CYS A 86 -8.40 -5.87 14.01
CA CYS A 86 -7.32 -5.43 14.87
C CYS A 86 -7.55 -4.03 15.49
N GLY A 87 -8.61 -3.32 15.10
CA GLY A 87 -8.87 -1.96 15.58
C GLY A 87 -9.04 -1.82 17.10
N GLY A 88 -9.57 -2.84 17.77
CA GLY A 88 -9.61 -2.86 19.25
C GLY A 88 -8.22 -2.90 19.88
N LEU A 89 -7.35 -3.77 19.34
CA LEU A 89 -5.98 -3.93 19.82
C LEU A 89 -5.13 -2.68 19.56
N TYR A 90 -5.31 -2.07 18.38
CA TYR A 90 -4.65 -0.82 18.02
C TYR A 90 -4.98 0.31 19.02
N ARG A 91 -6.27 0.51 19.32
CA ARG A 91 -6.70 1.49 20.32
C ARG A 91 -6.14 1.21 21.71
N GLY A 92 -6.18 -0.06 22.13
CA GLY A 92 -5.61 -0.48 23.42
C GLY A 92 -4.13 -0.11 23.52
N LEU A 93 -3.37 -0.34 22.46
CA LEU A 93 -1.95 0.00 22.40
C LEU A 93 -1.71 1.53 22.48
N LEU A 94 -2.53 2.34 21.80
CA LEU A 94 -2.43 3.80 21.90
C LEU A 94 -2.66 4.31 23.32
N VAL A 95 -3.62 3.71 24.05
CA VAL A 95 -3.88 4.03 25.45
C VAL A 95 -2.68 3.66 26.31
N GLN A 96 -2.15 2.44 26.15
CA GLN A 96 -0.97 1.97 26.90
C GLN A 96 0.26 2.86 26.67
N TYR A 97 0.51 3.26 25.42
CA TYR A 97 1.57 4.23 25.09
C TYR A 97 1.32 5.58 25.77
N GLY A 98 0.09 6.08 25.72
CA GLY A 98 -0.29 7.33 26.38
C GLY A 98 -0.18 7.29 27.91
N ASP A 99 -0.40 6.14 28.54
CA ASP A 99 -0.20 5.93 29.97
C ASP A 99 1.28 6.02 30.34
N ILE A 100 2.18 5.42 29.55
CA ILE A 100 3.64 5.57 29.73
C ILE A 100 4.05 7.04 29.62
N ALA A 101 3.53 7.74 28.60
CA ALA A 101 3.86 9.14 28.36
C ALA A 101 3.38 10.08 29.48
N ARG A 102 2.27 9.76 30.15
CA ARG A 102 1.69 10.56 31.23
C ARG A 102 2.14 10.17 32.64
N ALA A 103 2.70 8.98 32.83
CA ALA A 103 3.08 8.49 34.15
C ALA A 103 4.25 9.31 34.74
N VAL A 104 3.92 10.11 35.76
CA VAL A 104 4.86 10.83 36.62
C VAL A 104 5.04 10.01 37.90
N GLY A 105 6.27 9.67 38.28
CA GLY A 105 6.51 8.95 39.52
C GLY A 105 6.52 9.88 40.75
N ASN A 106 6.30 9.30 41.93
CA ASN A 106 5.90 10.00 43.14
C ASN A 106 7.03 10.73 43.92
N SER A 107 8.29 10.69 43.46
CA SER A 107 9.40 11.37 44.13
C SER A 107 9.77 12.69 43.44
N SER A 108 10.25 13.67 44.22
CA SER A 108 10.72 14.97 43.72
C SER A 108 11.97 14.87 42.80
N GLU A 109 12.59 13.70 42.75
CA GLU A 109 13.64 13.30 41.80
C GLU A 109 13.22 12.10 40.92
N SER A 110 11.91 11.81 40.84
CA SER A 110 11.40 10.67 40.07
C SER A 110 11.67 10.87 38.59
N HIS A 111 12.46 9.97 38.03
CA HIS A 111 12.55 9.80 36.60
C HIS A 111 11.18 9.38 36.08
N ASN A 112 10.45 10.30 35.47
CA ASN A 112 9.16 10.00 34.85
C ASN A 112 9.30 8.81 33.88
N CYS A 113 8.28 7.94 33.81
CA CYS A 113 8.34 6.74 32.98
C CYS A 113 8.58 7.09 31.51
N ALA A 114 8.08 8.25 31.07
CA ALA A 114 8.35 8.81 29.75
C ALA A 114 9.86 8.95 29.47
N LYS A 115 10.65 9.55 30.36
CA LYS A 115 12.10 9.70 30.18
C LYS A 115 12.81 8.36 30.27
N SER A 116 12.41 7.52 31.22
CA SER A 116 13.06 6.22 31.46
C SER A 116 12.79 5.18 30.36
N ILE A 117 11.62 5.23 29.71
CA ILE A 117 11.19 4.23 28.71
C ILE A 117 11.26 4.78 27.28
N LEU A 118 10.84 6.02 27.04
CA LEU A 118 10.67 6.55 25.69
C LEU A 118 11.93 7.24 25.15
N THR A 119 12.76 7.81 26.02
CA THR A 119 13.91 8.65 25.60
C THR A 119 15.24 8.29 26.26
N SER A 120 15.30 7.21 27.05
CA SER A 120 16.50 6.81 27.80
C SER A 120 17.61 6.22 26.91
N ASP A 121 17.24 5.65 25.77
CA ASP A 121 18.16 5.03 24.83
C ASP A 121 18.06 5.61 23.41
N ARG A 122 19.05 5.32 22.56
CA ARG A 122 19.12 5.83 21.18
C ARG A 122 18.13 5.15 20.23
N LEU A 123 17.72 3.92 20.52
CA LEU A 123 16.84 3.14 19.65
C LEU A 123 15.36 3.47 19.89
N GLN A 124 14.99 3.81 21.14
CA GLN A 124 13.64 4.19 21.55
C GLN A 124 12.62 3.17 21.05
N VAL A 125 12.80 1.90 21.42
CA VAL A 125 12.04 0.76 20.84
C VAL A 125 10.52 0.95 20.98
N VAL A 126 10.06 1.43 22.14
CA VAL A 126 8.63 1.69 22.38
C VAL A 126 8.07 2.76 21.44
N VAL A 127 8.83 3.84 21.22
CA VAL A 127 8.47 4.92 20.28
C VAL A 127 8.44 4.38 18.85
N THR A 128 9.48 3.65 18.45
CA THR A 128 9.60 3.06 17.10
C THR A 128 8.46 2.09 16.81
N LEU A 129 8.11 1.21 17.75
CA LEU A 129 6.98 0.29 17.60
C LEU A 129 5.64 1.03 17.51
N SER A 130 5.42 2.01 18.39
CA SER A 130 4.21 2.84 18.36
C SER A 130 4.05 3.56 17.01
N ALA A 131 5.13 4.16 16.51
CA ALA A 131 5.17 4.80 15.20
C ALA A 131 4.86 3.80 14.06
N PHE A 132 5.50 2.63 14.05
CA PHE A 132 5.24 1.59 13.07
C PHE A 132 3.75 1.20 13.02
N PHE A 133 3.11 1.02 14.18
CA PHE A 133 1.68 0.68 14.21
C PHE A 133 0.81 1.83 13.74
N ASN A 134 1.13 3.07 14.10
CA ASN A 134 0.40 4.26 13.65
C ASN A 134 0.52 4.43 12.13
N GLU A 135 1.73 4.37 11.58
CA GLU A 135 1.99 4.46 10.13
C GLU A 135 1.29 3.34 9.36
N THR A 136 1.31 2.10 9.89
CA THR A 136 0.59 0.97 9.30
C THR A 136 -0.92 1.23 9.27
N TRP A 137 -1.47 1.81 10.33
CA TRP A 137 -2.89 2.13 10.46
C TRP A 137 -3.32 3.25 9.51
N GLU A 138 -2.51 4.30 9.40
CA GLU A 138 -2.72 5.43 8.48
C GLU A 138 -2.59 5.00 7.02
N ALA A 139 -1.55 4.23 6.67
CA ALA A 139 -1.34 3.72 5.32
C ALA A 139 -2.47 2.77 4.87
N ALA A 140 -3.05 2.01 5.81
CA ALA A 140 -4.21 1.16 5.56
C ALA A 140 -5.54 1.94 5.44
N ASN A 141 -5.52 3.25 5.71
CA ASN A 141 -6.66 4.15 5.78
C ASN A 141 -7.81 3.57 6.63
N CYS A 142 -7.46 2.94 7.76
CA CYS A 142 -8.44 2.21 8.57
C CYS A 142 -9.48 3.12 9.22
N ALA A 143 -9.19 4.42 9.38
CA ALA A 143 -10.15 5.42 9.85
C ALA A 143 -11.44 5.42 9.00
N ASN A 144 -11.31 5.26 7.68
CA ASN A 144 -12.44 5.21 6.75
C ASN A 144 -13.28 3.92 6.83
N CYS A 145 -12.79 2.90 7.52
CA CYS A 145 -13.49 1.63 7.72
C CYS A 145 -14.33 1.61 9.01
N ILE A 146 -14.06 2.51 9.96
CA ILE A 146 -14.56 2.47 11.33
C ILE A 146 -15.44 3.70 11.59
N LYS A 147 -16.36 3.61 12.55
CA LYS A 147 -17.15 4.78 12.99
C LYS A 147 -16.27 5.83 13.68
N ASN A 148 -16.73 7.07 13.73
CA ASN A 148 -16.01 8.18 14.39
C ASN A 148 -15.76 7.96 15.88
N ASN A 149 -16.65 7.26 16.59
CA ASN A 149 -16.44 6.87 18.00
C ASN A 149 -15.46 5.68 18.13
N SER A 150 -14.89 5.23 17.02
CA SER A 150 -14.01 4.08 16.90
C SER A 150 -14.62 2.74 17.39
N GLU A 151 -15.95 2.67 17.51
CA GLU A 151 -16.66 1.46 17.92
C GLU A 151 -17.32 0.77 16.74
N GLY A 152 -16.62 -0.24 16.22
CA GLY A 152 -17.11 -1.08 15.13
C GLY A 152 -17.06 -0.41 13.75
N LEU A 153 -17.49 -1.17 12.74
CA LEU A 153 -17.40 -0.76 11.34
C LEU A 153 -18.38 0.34 10.99
N SER A 154 -18.00 1.20 10.05
CA SER A 154 -18.94 2.15 9.46
C SER A 154 -20.10 1.39 8.79
N ASN A 155 -21.29 1.99 8.75
CA ASN A 155 -22.45 1.35 8.12
C ASN A 155 -22.17 0.99 6.66
N SER A 156 -21.44 1.86 5.94
CA SER A 156 -21.04 1.64 4.56
C SER A 156 -20.05 0.49 4.39
N THR A 157 -19.09 0.36 5.31
CA THR A 157 -18.14 -0.77 5.31
C THR A 157 -18.85 -2.07 5.62
N GLN A 158 -19.77 -2.07 6.58
CA GLN A 158 -20.56 -3.25 6.93
C GLN A 158 -21.42 -3.71 5.74
N GLU A 159 -22.17 -2.80 5.12
CA GLU A 159 -22.97 -3.09 3.92
C GLU A 159 -22.10 -3.67 2.79
N PHE A 160 -20.92 -3.09 2.57
CA PHE A 160 -19.97 -3.59 1.57
C PHE A 160 -19.49 -5.01 1.89
N MET A 161 -19.10 -5.28 3.13
CA MET A 161 -18.62 -6.60 3.55
C MET A 161 -19.72 -7.66 3.49
N ASP A 162 -20.97 -7.30 3.75
CA ASP A 162 -22.12 -8.18 3.59
C ASP A 162 -22.36 -8.56 2.12
N LEU A 163 -22.29 -7.58 1.20
CA LEU A 163 -22.36 -7.86 -0.24
C LEU A 163 -21.17 -8.69 -0.74
N PHE A 164 -19.99 -8.45 -0.19
CA PHE A 164 -18.79 -9.24 -0.51
C PHE A 164 -18.98 -10.70 -0.08
N ASN A 165 -19.40 -10.94 1.17
CA ASN A 165 -19.69 -12.29 1.67
C ASN A 165 -20.78 -12.96 0.82
N LYS A 166 -21.86 -12.24 0.51
CA LYS A 166 -22.94 -12.74 -0.36
C LYS A 166 -22.43 -13.10 -1.77
N SER A 167 -21.47 -12.34 -2.30
CA SER A 167 -20.84 -12.63 -3.59
C SER A 167 -20.02 -13.91 -3.53
N LEU A 168 -19.20 -14.09 -2.48
CA LEU A 168 -18.42 -15.31 -2.28
C LEU A 168 -19.33 -16.54 -2.10
N THR A 169 -20.37 -16.44 -1.29
CA THR A 169 -21.36 -17.53 -1.12
C THR A 169 -22.05 -17.85 -2.44
N CYS A 170 -22.39 -16.85 -3.25
CA CYS A 170 -22.94 -17.09 -4.59
C CYS A 170 -21.94 -17.84 -5.49
N PHE A 171 -20.68 -17.42 -5.50
CA PHE A 171 -19.64 -18.11 -6.28
C PHE A 171 -19.48 -19.56 -5.83
N GLU A 172 -19.34 -19.79 -4.52
CA GLU A 172 -19.19 -21.12 -3.95
C GLU A 172 -20.37 -22.04 -4.28
N HIS A 173 -21.60 -21.58 -4.06
CA HIS A 173 -22.81 -22.35 -4.34
C HIS A 173 -22.89 -22.79 -5.81
N ASN A 174 -22.53 -21.90 -6.75
CA ASN A 174 -22.56 -22.21 -8.18
C ASN A 174 -21.30 -22.96 -8.68
N LEU A 175 -20.31 -23.18 -7.80
CA LEU A 175 -19.16 -24.06 -8.06
C LEU A 175 -19.40 -25.47 -7.52
N GLN A 176 -20.12 -25.63 -6.41
CA GLN A 176 -20.37 -26.94 -5.77
C GLN A 176 -21.16 -27.92 -6.67
N GLY A 177 -21.94 -27.42 -7.64
CA GLY A 177 -22.58 -28.25 -8.67
C GLY A 177 -21.64 -28.87 -9.71
N GLN A 178 -20.36 -28.49 -9.73
CA GLN A 178 -19.36 -28.93 -10.71
C GLN A 178 -18.35 -29.96 -10.15
N ALA A 179 -18.53 -30.41 -8.90
CA ALA A 179 -17.58 -31.25 -8.20
C ALA A 179 -17.54 -32.74 -8.64
N ILE A 180 -18.40 -33.18 -9.58
CA ILE A 180 -18.47 -34.59 -9.99
C ILE A 180 -17.87 -34.87 -11.37
N ASP A 181 -17.72 -33.89 -12.26
CA ASP A 181 -17.02 -34.10 -13.53
C ASP A 181 -16.16 -32.90 -13.91
N LEU A 182 -14.85 -33.15 -13.98
CA LEU A 182 -13.82 -32.20 -14.44
C LEU A 182 -14.02 -31.83 -15.91
N SER A 183 -15.05 -31.05 -16.21
CA SER A 183 -15.08 -30.25 -17.43
C SER A 183 -14.48 -28.88 -17.11
N PRO A 184 -13.25 -28.58 -17.55
CA PRO A 184 -12.72 -27.24 -17.44
C PRO A 184 -13.62 -26.36 -18.32
N ASN A 185 -14.10 -25.24 -17.78
CA ASN A 185 -14.67 -24.10 -18.51
C ASN A 185 -16.20 -23.92 -18.57
N ASN A 186 -17.01 -24.38 -17.61
CA ASN A 186 -18.40 -23.92 -17.55
C ASN A 186 -18.74 -23.04 -16.35
N TYR A 187 -18.00 -21.95 -16.14
CA TYR A 187 -18.37 -20.92 -15.16
C TYR A 187 -19.57 -20.07 -15.59
N THR A 188 -20.25 -20.42 -16.69
CA THR A 188 -21.39 -19.70 -17.23
C THR A 188 -22.51 -19.54 -16.19
N GLU A 189 -22.74 -20.55 -15.36
CA GLU A 189 -23.75 -20.49 -14.29
C GLU A 189 -23.36 -19.49 -13.20
N VAL A 190 -22.09 -19.48 -12.78
CA VAL A 190 -21.56 -18.46 -11.85
C VAL A 190 -21.77 -17.07 -12.43
N CYS A 191 -21.40 -16.87 -13.71
CA CYS A 191 -21.55 -15.58 -14.37
C CYS A 191 -23.02 -15.15 -14.48
N LYS A 192 -23.93 -16.06 -14.81
CA LYS A 192 -25.37 -15.75 -14.94
C LYS A 192 -26.01 -15.47 -13.58
N ASN A 193 -25.81 -16.36 -12.61
CA ASN A 193 -26.52 -16.35 -11.34
C ASN A 193 -25.95 -15.30 -10.38
N CYS A 194 -24.64 -15.03 -10.43
CA CYS A 194 -23.99 -14.07 -9.54
C CYS A 194 -23.80 -12.67 -10.14
N ASN A 195 -24.22 -12.41 -11.39
CA ASN A 195 -24.09 -11.10 -12.05
C ASN A 195 -24.72 -9.97 -11.23
N GLY A 196 -25.95 -10.16 -10.75
CA GLY A 196 -26.66 -9.13 -9.98
C GLY A 196 -25.92 -8.80 -8.69
N THR A 197 -25.48 -9.82 -7.95
CA THR A 197 -24.72 -9.64 -6.70
C THR A 197 -23.39 -8.94 -6.96
N TYR A 198 -22.64 -9.36 -7.98
CA TYR A 198 -21.38 -8.73 -8.37
C TYR A 198 -21.55 -7.27 -8.79
N LYS A 199 -22.58 -6.96 -9.61
CA LYS A 199 -22.89 -5.58 -10.02
C LYS A 199 -23.20 -4.70 -8.82
N ASN A 200 -24.07 -5.16 -7.91
CA ASN A 200 -24.40 -4.40 -6.70
C ASN A 200 -23.15 -4.10 -5.85
N LEU A 201 -22.27 -5.09 -5.67
CA LEU A 201 -21.00 -4.89 -4.96
C LEU A 201 -20.10 -3.87 -5.68
N ASN A 202 -19.94 -3.99 -6.99
CA ASN A 202 -19.12 -3.08 -7.78
C ASN A 202 -19.67 -1.65 -7.80
N ASP A 203 -20.99 -1.50 -7.87
CA ASP A 203 -21.66 -0.20 -7.85
C ASP A 203 -21.53 0.47 -6.49
N LEU A 204 -21.67 -0.29 -5.40
CA LEU A 204 -21.41 0.22 -4.05
C LEU A 204 -19.94 0.63 -3.90
N TYR A 205 -18.98 -0.19 -4.35
CA TYR A 205 -17.56 0.19 -4.33
C TYR A 205 -17.30 1.51 -5.06
N ASN A 206 -17.85 1.66 -6.27
CA ASN A 206 -17.69 2.90 -7.06
C ASN A 206 -18.35 4.10 -6.37
N LYS A 207 -19.50 3.89 -5.70
CA LYS A 207 -20.15 4.93 -4.90
C LYS A 207 -19.27 5.36 -3.73
N LEU A 208 -18.71 4.42 -2.96
CA LEU A 208 -17.81 4.71 -1.86
C LEU A 208 -16.56 5.47 -2.33
N GLN A 209 -15.97 5.05 -3.45
CA GLN A 209 -14.81 5.71 -4.03
C GLN A 209 -15.12 7.17 -4.46
N ARG A 210 -16.31 7.42 -5.01
CA ARG A 210 -16.76 8.78 -5.36
C ARG A 210 -16.96 9.64 -4.10
N LEU A 211 -17.62 9.10 -3.07
CA LEU A 211 -17.85 9.82 -1.82
C LEU A 211 -16.53 10.21 -1.15
N ASN A 212 -15.55 9.30 -1.12
CA ASN A 212 -14.24 9.56 -0.52
C ASN A 212 -13.47 10.67 -1.27
N ARG A 213 -13.54 10.69 -2.61
CA ARG A 213 -12.92 11.76 -3.43
C ARG A 213 -13.47 13.16 -3.18
N HIS A 214 -14.72 13.28 -2.74
CA HIS A 214 -15.35 14.58 -2.46
C HIS A 214 -15.16 15.03 -1.00
N GLY A 215 -14.64 14.15 -0.13
CA GLY A 215 -14.43 14.44 1.30
C GLY A 215 -13.04 14.96 1.67
N GLU A 216 -12.02 14.76 0.83
CA GLU A 216 -10.65 15.22 1.07
C GLU A 216 -10.25 16.40 0.16
N GLU A 217 -10.15 17.60 0.73
CA GLU A 217 -9.45 18.75 0.12
C GLU A 217 -7.92 18.60 0.17
N SER A 218 -7.40 17.55 0.81
CA SER A 218 -5.98 17.23 0.90
C SER A 218 -5.61 16.23 -0.18
N GLY A 219 -4.71 16.61 -1.09
CA GLY A 219 -4.24 15.82 -2.25
C GLY A 219 -3.46 14.53 -1.94
N HIS A 220 -3.79 13.83 -0.86
CA HIS A 220 -3.36 12.46 -0.61
C HIS A 220 -4.35 11.51 -1.29
N SER A 221 -3.81 10.45 -1.87
CA SER A 221 -4.47 9.50 -2.74
C SER A 221 -5.82 8.99 -2.21
N ALA A 222 -6.88 9.16 -3.01
CA ALA A 222 -8.27 8.78 -2.74
C ALA A 222 -8.52 7.25 -2.65
N HIS A 223 -7.76 6.56 -1.80
CA HIS A 223 -7.87 5.15 -1.51
C HIS A 223 -8.93 4.90 -0.45
N LEU A 224 -9.72 3.84 -0.63
CA LEU A 224 -10.60 3.34 0.43
C LEU A 224 -9.77 2.59 1.46
N CYS A 225 -10.38 2.23 2.59
CA CYS A 225 -9.69 1.38 3.56
C CYS A 225 -9.29 0.03 2.95
N ILE A 226 -8.14 -0.48 3.35
CA ILE A 226 -7.51 -1.65 2.73
C ILE A 226 -8.38 -2.92 2.75
N ASP A 227 -9.19 -3.10 3.80
CA ASP A 227 -10.12 -4.24 3.92
C ASP A 227 -11.14 -4.26 2.76
N VAL A 228 -11.63 -3.08 2.33
CA VAL A 228 -12.57 -2.92 1.21
C VAL A 228 -11.85 -3.08 -0.13
N GLU A 229 -10.67 -2.50 -0.28
CA GLU A 229 -9.89 -2.57 -1.52
C GLU A 229 -9.44 -4.01 -1.83
N ASP A 230 -8.92 -4.74 -0.85
CA ASP A 230 -8.50 -6.13 -1.02
C ASP A 230 -9.69 -7.04 -1.35
N ALA A 231 -10.81 -6.89 -0.63
CA ALA A 231 -12.04 -7.62 -0.91
C ALA A 231 -12.54 -7.38 -2.35
N MET A 232 -12.59 -6.11 -2.80
CA MET A 232 -12.99 -5.81 -4.18
C MET A 232 -12.00 -6.35 -5.20
N ASN A 233 -10.69 -6.27 -4.92
CA ASN A 233 -9.65 -6.78 -5.81
C ASN A 233 -9.74 -8.31 -5.97
N ILE A 234 -9.95 -9.04 -4.87
CA ILE A 234 -10.22 -10.48 -4.87
C ILE A 234 -11.44 -10.78 -5.75
N THR A 235 -12.57 -10.11 -5.51
CA THR A 235 -13.80 -10.33 -6.27
C THR A 235 -13.62 -10.03 -7.75
N ARG A 236 -12.95 -8.94 -8.13
CA ARG A 236 -12.66 -8.60 -9.53
C ARG A 236 -11.74 -9.62 -10.18
N LYS A 237 -10.72 -10.12 -9.47
CA LYS A 237 -9.81 -11.15 -9.99
C LYS A 237 -10.54 -12.47 -10.22
N LEU A 238 -11.41 -12.88 -9.29
CA LEU A 238 -12.27 -14.05 -9.46
C LEU A 238 -13.19 -13.87 -10.68
N TRP A 239 -13.94 -12.77 -10.72
CA TRP A 239 -14.91 -12.48 -11.78
C TRP A 239 -14.27 -12.43 -13.19
N SER A 240 -13.18 -11.67 -13.33
CA SER A 240 -12.59 -11.37 -14.65
C SER A 240 -11.60 -12.41 -15.13
N ARG A 241 -10.74 -12.96 -14.26
CA ARG A 241 -9.64 -13.86 -14.66
C ARG A 241 -9.91 -15.32 -14.36
N THR A 242 -10.62 -15.62 -13.27
CA THR A 242 -10.88 -17.01 -12.88
C THR A 242 -12.12 -17.54 -13.58
N PHE A 243 -13.21 -16.78 -13.54
CA PHE A 243 -14.48 -17.17 -14.15
C PHE A 243 -14.68 -16.63 -15.57
N ASN A 244 -13.86 -15.67 -16.01
CA ASN A 244 -13.97 -15.00 -17.31
C ASN A 244 -15.39 -14.46 -17.60
N CYS A 245 -16.07 -13.95 -16.57
CA CYS A 245 -17.41 -13.41 -16.69
C CYS A 245 -17.47 -11.99 -17.29
N SER A 246 -16.30 -11.38 -17.51
CA SER A 246 -16.20 -10.06 -18.13
C SER A 246 -16.53 -10.14 -19.62
N VAL A 247 -17.72 -9.65 -19.99
CA VAL A 247 -18.11 -9.51 -21.39
C VAL A 247 -17.55 -8.20 -21.93
N PRO A 248 -16.63 -8.22 -22.92
CA PRO A 248 -16.19 -6.99 -23.56
C PRO A 248 -17.36 -6.37 -24.34
N CYS A 249 -17.63 -5.07 -24.12
CA CYS A 249 -18.52 -4.33 -25.01
C CYS A 249 -17.86 -4.25 -26.40
N SER A 250 -18.53 -4.79 -27.43
CA SER A 250 -18.05 -4.72 -28.80
C SER A 250 -18.56 -3.45 -29.47
N ASP A 251 -17.88 -2.34 -29.21
CA ASP A 251 -18.08 -1.08 -29.95
C ASP A 251 -17.14 -1.00 -31.17
N THR A 252 -16.63 -2.14 -31.61
CA THR A 252 -15.64 -2.25 -32.69
C THR A 252 -16.14 -1.63 -33.99
N VAL A 253 -17.38 -1.91 -34.38
CA VAL A 253 -17.98 -1.41 -35.62
C VAL A 253 -18.10 0.12 -35.63
N PRO A 254 -18.74 0.80 -34.65
CA PRO A 254 -18.82 2.25 -34.64
C PRO A 254 -17.44 2.92 -34.52
N VAL A 255 -16.52 2.36 -33.72
CA VAL A 255 -15.16 2.90 -33.58
C VAL A 255 -14.39 2.86 -34.90
N ILE A 256 -14.45 1.73 -35.63
CA ILE A 256 -13.79 1.59 -36.93
C ILE A 256 -14.40 2.54 -37.96
N ALA A 257 -15.72 2.67 -37.98
CA ALA A 257 -16.42 3.56 -38.93
C ALA A 257 -16.04 5.04 -38.72
N VAL A 258 -16.09 5.53 -37.48
CA VAL A 258 -15.73 6.92 -37.14
C VAL A 258 -14.26 7.19 -37.42
N SER A 259 -13.38 6.26 -37.01
CA SER A 259 -11.95 6.40 -37.23
C SER A 259 -11.59 6.43 -38.72
N SER A 260 -12.20 5.56 -39.52
CA SER A 260 -12.02 5.52 -40.97
C SER A 260 -12.51 6.82 -41.63
N PHE A 261 -13.69 7.30 -41.25
CA PHE A 261 -14.24 8.55 -41.79
C PHE A 261 -13.29 9.74 -41.54
N ILE A 262 -12.80 9.89 -40.30
CA ILE A 262 -11.85 10.95 -39.94
C ILE A 262 -10.55 10.85 -40.77
N LEU A 263 -10.04 9.63 -41.01
CA LEU A 263 -8.84 9.41 -41.82
C LEU A 263 -9.04 9.71 -43.32
N PHE A 264 -10.26 9.59 -43.84
CA PHE A 264 -10.57 9.92 -45.24
C PHE A 264 -10.74 11.43 -45.49
N LEU A 265 -11.10 12.22 -44.47
CA LEU A 265 -11.31 13.66 -44.62
C LEU A 265 -10.08 14.40 -45.19
N PRO A 266 -8.83 14.18 -44.71
CA PRO A 266 -7.65 14.79 -45.31
C PRO A 266 -7.46 14.42 -46.78
N VAL A 267 -7.68 13.16 -47.15
CA VAL A 267 -7.51 12.68 -48.54
C VAL A 267 -8.49 13.40 -49.46
N VAL A 268 -9.76 13.46 -49.07
CA VAL A 268 -10.79 14.18 -49.82
C VAL A 268 -10.45 15.67 -49.91
N PHE A 269 -10.00 16.30 -48.82
CA PHE A 269 -9.60 17.70 -48.81
C PHE A 269 -8.45 18.00 -49.79
N TYR A 270 -7.39 17.19 -49.79
CA TYR A 270 -6.26 17.37 -50.70
C TYR A 270 -6.64 17.11 -52.16
N LEU A 271 -7.43 16.07 -52.44
CA LEU A 271 -7.91 15.78 -53.81
C LEU A 271 -8.82 16.89 -54.33
N SER A 272 -9.75 17.37 -53.50
CA SER A 272 -10.65 18.48 -53.84
C SER A 272 -9.86 19.76 -54.14
N SER A 273 -8.87 20.08 -53.31
CA SER A 273 -7.98 21.23 -53.51
C SER A 273 -7.17 21.12 -54.81
N PHE A 274 -6.66 19.92 -55.13
CA PHE A 274 -5.90 19.66 -56.35
C PHE A 274 -6.77 19.80 -57.62
N LEU A 275 -7.97 19.23 -57.62
CA LEU A 275 -8.91 19.33 -58.75
C LEU A 275 -9.37 20.77 -58.98
N HIS A 276 -9.75 21.48 -57.91
CA HIS A 276 -10.13 22.90 -58.00
C HIS A 276 -8.96 23.79 -58.45
N SER A 277 -7.72 23.49 -58.06
CA SER A 277 -6.53 24.22 -58.51
C SER A 277 -6.26 24.06 -60.01
N LYS A 278 -6.41 22.83 -60.55
CA LYS A 278 -6.23 22.57 -61.98
C LYS A 278 -7.25 23.27 -62.88
N GLN A 279 -8.47 23.45 -62.40
CA GLN A 279 -9.52 24.16 -63.13
C GLN A 279 -9.26 25.68 -63.16
N LYS A 280 -8.53 26.21 -62.18
CA LYS A 280 -8.10 27.60 -62.08
C LYS A 280 -6.75 27.86 -62.77
N LYS A 281 -6.48 27.19 -63.91
CA LYS A 281 -5.41 27.64 -64.82
C LYS A 281 -5.73 29.08 -65.24
N ARG A 282 -5.06 30.03 -64.59
CA ARG A 282 -5.17 31.46 -64.86
C ARG A 282 -5.01 31.68 -66.36
N ILE A 283 -5.99 32.35 -66.97
CA ILE A 283 -5.75 33.08 -68.21
C ILE A 283 -4.63 34.06 -67.84
N LEU A 284 -3.41 33.80 -68.30
CA LEU A 284 -2.34 34.80 -68.29
C LEU A 284 -2.84 35.90 -69.24
N ILE A 285 -3.40 36.97 -68.69
CA ILE A 285 -3.56 38.21 -69.44
C ILE A 285 -2.14 38.67 -69.73
N LEU A 286 -1.63 38.34 -70.91
CA LEU A 286 -0.36 38.87 -71.38
C LEU A 286 -0.54 40.38 -71.50
N PRO A 287 0.23 41.20 -70.75
CA PRO A 287 0.13 42.64 -70.87
C PRO A 287 0.44 43.04 -72.31
N LYS A 288 -0.48 43.78 -72.93
CA LYS A 288 -0.47 44.26 -74.33
C LYS A 288 0.69 45.21 -74.67
N ARG A 289 1.75 45.26 -73.85
CA ARG A 289 2.84 46.26 -73.85
C ARG A 289 4.24 45.65 -73.91
N ILE A 290 4.39 44.46 -74.49
CA ILE A 290 5.69 44.03 -75.03
C ILE A 290 5.46 43.65 -76.50
N GLN A 291 5.00 44.63 -77.26
CA GLN A 291 5.11 44.63 -78.71
C GLN A 291 5.76 45.96 -79.07
N SER A 292 7.05 46.06 -78.75
CA SER A 292 7.93 47.07 -79.34
C SER A 292 9.24 46.37 -79.69
N ASN A 293 9.41 46.21 -81.00
CA ASN A 293 10.65 45.98 -81.72
C ASN A 293 11.24 44.57 -81.63
N ALA A 294 10.78 43.73 -82.56
CA ALA A 294 11.55 42.62 -83.07
C ALA A 294 12.80 43.15 -83.79
N SER A 295 13.97 42.96 -83.21
CA SER A 295 15.23 42.84 -83.94
C SER A 295 16.31 42.26 -83.02
N LEU A 296 16.85 41.10 -83.42
CA LEU A 296 18.09 40.46 -82.91
C LEU A 296 18.01 39.99 -81.44
N VAL A 297 18.24 38.73 -81.08
CA VAL A 297 19.45 37.93 -81.36
C VAL A 297 19.12 36.44 -81.31
N ASN A 298 19.59 35.75 -82.33
CA ASN A 298 19.71 34.31 -82.50
C ASN A 298 20.76 33.74 -81.52
N ILE A 299 20.40 32.81 -80.61
CA ILE A 299 21.36 31.80 -80.11
C ILE A 299 20.64 30.44 -80.00
N GLN A 300 20.96 29.65 -81.00
CA GLN A 300 20.89 28.21 -81.13
C GLN A 300 21.82 27.52 -80.09
N GLU A 301 21.59 26.22 -79.85
CA GLU A 301 22.49 25.25 -79.16
C GLU A 301 22.55 25.32 -77.62
N LYS A 302 22.73 24.22 -76.87
CA LYS A 302 22.75 22.76 -77.10
C LYS A 302 22.73 22.12 -75.70
N TYR A 303 22.10 20.95 -75.60
CA TYR A 303 22.53 19.75 -74.86
C TYR A 303 23.66 19.85 -73.82
N SER A 304 23.37 19.43 -72.58
CA SER A 304 23.83 18.18 -71.94
C SER A 304 23.11 17.95 -70.61
#